data_AF-A0A8H6SBF6-F1
#
_entry.id   AF-A0A8H6SBF6-F1
#
_cell.length_a   1.000
_cell.length_b   1.000
_cell.length_c   1.000
_cell.angle_alpha   90.00
_cell.angle_beta   90.00
_cell.angle_gamma   90.00
#
_symmetry.space_group_name_H-M   'P 1'
#
loop_
_entity.id
_entity.type
_entity.pdbx_description
1 polymer ?
#
loop_
_entity_poly.entity_id
_entity_poly.type
_entity_poly.pdbx_seq_one_letter_code
_entity_poly.pdbx_strand_id
1 'polypeptide(L)'
;MASPSLDAIVPGQLYLSNLPAAQSASLQETSGITHIVSVCTEYPSTGPKHLVIPVNDCEYDDLLIHLPEACSWIDNALAEGGRVLIHCLMGVSRSTTVLAAYLMKTRHLSPTAALSLIRKRRPCIQPNYGFLKQLDVFQACDCAPSTTHPCYRSWKRKHRQDAGQFLNYFQDTAAVIPRKLFLCSEFPDDSLQAELLLYELEITHFLTISPASYSAPATTSAPLVTHHYQHKHIDVPDHLLCLPTACASIRDALSSGGRVLVHSQLESRACAAVGAYLMTDRAISAEAATKVIRDALPLFDPSPNFTHALTSFQPTSASTEPTIPRSPTRPSRNDAELMVQTAASLMSESGIDLRAFSDALVTVSMKQKKQQAGVDAPSSALTPASKQVPAAAM
;
A
#
# COMPACT_ATOMS: atom_id res chain seq x y z
N MET A 1 27.49 -3.57 -16.66
CA MET A 1 27.78 -3.24 -15.25
C MET A 1 27.46 -1.77 -15.03
N ALA A 2 26.84 -1.40 -13.91
CA ALA A 2 26.58 0.00 -13.60
C ALA A 2 27.89 0.79 -13.47
N SER A 3 27.91 2.03 -13.93
CA SER A 3 29.08 2.91 -13.83
C SER A 3 29.43 3.19 -12.36
N PRO A 4 30.71 3.38 -12.01
CA PRO A 4 31.11 3.83 -10.67
C PRO A 4 30.38 5.12 -10.28
N SER A 5 29.82 5.16 -9.08
CA SER A 5 29.09 6.32 -8.54
C SER A 5 29.42 6.50 -7.06
N LEU A 6 29.90 7.69 -6.70
CA LEU A 6 30.36 8.07 -5.37
C LEU A 6 29.86 9.49 -5.06
N ASP A 7 29.15 9.66 -3.94
CA ASP A 7 28.63 10.96 -3.51
C ASP A 7 29.13 11.31 -2.11
N ALA A 8 29.62 12.54 -1.94
CA ALA A 8 29.95 13.09 -0.63
C ALA A 8 28.67 13.57 0.06
N ILE A 9 28.18 12.79 1.03
CA ILE A 9 26.94 13.10 1.76
C ILE A 9 27.22 14.14 2.85
N VAL A 10 28.29 13.93 3.62
CA VAL A 10 28.87 14.93 4.52
C VAL A 10 30.26 15.24 3.98
N PRO A 11 30.44 16.37 3.27
CA PRO A 11 31.70 16.69 2.60
C PRO A 11 32.91 16.58 3.51
N GLY A 12 33.91 15.82 3.07
CA GLY A 12 35.15 15.60 3.81
C GLY A 12 35.07 14.55 4.93
N GLN A 13 33.90 13.93 5.17
CA GLN A 13 33.72 12.95 6.25
C GLN A 13 33.04 11.66 5.78
N LEU A 14 31.82 11.76 5.20
CA LEU A 14 30.98 10.60 4.87
C LEU A 14 30.65 10.55 3.39
N TYR A 15 30.90 9.39 2.79
CA TYR A 15 30.68 9.12 1.37
C TYR A 15 29.76 7.90 1.21
N LEU A 16 28.91 7.93 0.19
CA LEU A 16 28.01 6.84 -0.17
C LEU A 16 28.27 6.41 -1.62
N SER A 17 28.39 5.11 -1.89
CA SER A 17 28.68 4.63 -3.25
C SER A 17 28.04 3.28 -3.59
N ASN A 18 28.14 2.93 -4.88
CA ASN A 18 27.95 1.56 -5.36
C ASN A 18 29.26 0.74 -5.28
N LEU A 19 29.17 -0.57 -5.52
CA LEU A 19 30.31 -1.48 -5.44
C LEU A 19 31.43 -1.15 -6.45
N PRO A 20 31.17 -0.85 -7.73
CA PRO A 20 32.23 -0.46 -8.66
C PRO A 20 33.04 0.75 -8.23
N ALA A 21 32.39 1.76 -7.61
CA ALA A 21 33.12 2.90 -7.04
C ALA A 21 33.91 2.52 -5.78
N ALA A 22 33.34 1.68 -4.92
CA ALA A 22 34.04 1.18 -3.74
C ALA A 22 35.27 0.35 -4.08
N GLN A 23 35.30 -0.35 -5.21
CA GLN A 23 36.46 -1.11 -5.68
C GLN A 23 37.51 -0.26 -6.42
N SER A 24 37.21 1.00 -6.72
CA SER A 24 38.12 1.87 -7.46
C SER A 24 39.15 2.54 -6.55
N ALA A 25 40.38 2.05 -6.59
CA ALA A 25 41.51 2.65 -5.85
C ALA A 25 41.69 4.14 -6.19
N SER A 26 41.56 4.51 -7.46
CA SER A 26 41.66 5.91 -7.90
C SER A 26 40.61 6.81 -7.26
N LEU A 27 39.34 6.37 -7.16
CA LEU A 27 38.29 7.15 -6.50
C LEU A 27 38.50 7.24 -4.99
N GLN A 28 38.98 6.16 -4.37
CA GLN A 28 39.33 6.16 -2.94
C GLN A 28 40.46 7.16 -2.65
N GLU A 29 41.56 7.10 -3.41
CA GLU A 29 42.71 8.01 -3.27
C GLU A 29 42.32 9.47 -3.50
N THR A 30 41.64 9.76 -4.61
CA THR A 30 41.25 11.14 -4.98
C THR A 30 40.27 11.74 -3.96
N SER A 31 39.43 10.92 -3.33
CA SER A 31 38.46 11.38 -2.31
C SER A 31 39.05 11.36 -0.89
N GLY A 32 40.26 10.83 -0.72
CA GLY A 32 40.94 10.69 0.57
C GLY A 32 40.27 9.68 1.50
N ILE A 33 39.64 8.63 0.95
CA ILE A 33 38.94 7.61 1.74
C ILE A 33 39.96 6.77 2.50
N THR A 34 39.77 6.65 3.81
CA THR A 34 40.67 5.90 4.69
C THR A 34 40.00 4.69 5.34
N HIS A 35 38.67 4.68 5.37
CA HIS A 35 37.86 3.69 6.08
C HIS A 35 36.67 3.27 5.20
N ILE A 36 36.34 1.98 5.19
CA ILE A 36 35.26 1.42 4.38
C ILE A 36 34.27 0.63 5.25
N VAL A 37 32.97 0.84 5.03
CA VAL A 37 31.88 0.02 5.53
C VAL A 37 31.18 -0.64 4.34
N SER A 38 31.37 -1.95 4.20
CA SER A 38 30.68 -2.78 3.22
C SER A 38 29.41 -3.35 3.81
N VAL A 39 28.25 -2.98 3.27
CA VAL A 39 26.95 -3.52 3.67
C VAL A 39 26.44 -4.46 2.58
N CYS A 40 27.23 -5.51 2.32
CA CYS A 40 27.02 -6.48 1.24
C CYS A 40 27.92 -7.71 1.43
N THR A 41 27.59 -8.83 0.78
CA THR A 41 28.37 -10.09 0.87
C THR A 41 29.47 -10.20 -0.19
N GLU A 42 29.38 -9.36 -1.23
CA GLU A 42 30.19 -9.43 -2.44
C GLU A 42 31.58 -8.80 -2.30
N TYR A 43 31.85 -8.07 -1.22
CA TYR A 43 33.13 -7.42 -1.00
C TYR A 43 33.71 -7.77 0.38
N PRO A 44 34.70 -8.69 0.43
CA PRO A 44 35.33 -9.08 1.69
C PRO A 44 36.20 -7.95 2.24
N SER A 45 36.51 -8.04 3.53
CA SER A 45 37.38 -7.07 4.19
C SER A 45 38.76 -7.05 3.54
N THR A 46 39.29 -5.83 3.37
CA THR A 46 40.62 -5.56 2.80
C THR A 46 41.64 -5.22 3.87
N GLY A 47 41.27 -5.27 5.16
CA GLY A 47 42.16 -4.95 6.28
C GLY A 47 41.43 -4.37 7.49
N PRO A 48 42.18 -3.87 8.49
CA PRO A 48 41.62 -3.42 9.77
C PRO A 48 40.73 -2.17 9.65
N LYS A 49 40.89 -1.36 8.60
CA LYS A 49 40.08 -0.16 8.32
C LYS A 49 38.86 -0.45 7.44
N HIS A 50 38.39 -1.69 7.45
CA HIS A 50 37.26 -2.13 6.64
C HIS A 50 36.30 -3.02 7.45
N LEU A 51 35.15 -2.44 7.81
CA LEU A 51 34.02 -3.14 8.44
C LEU A 51 33.13 -3.80 7.37
N VAL A 52 32.75 -5.06 7.58
CA VAL A 52 31.85 -5.80 6.69
C VAL A 52 30.60 -6.24 7.44
N ILE A 53 29.44 -5.89 6.90
CA ILE A 53 28.11 -6.27 7.36
C ILE A 53 27.45 -7.13 6.26
N PRO A 54 27.50 -8.47 6.38
CA PRO A 54 27.10 -9.38 5.30
C PRO A 54 25.57 -9.57 5.25
N VAL A 55 24.85 -8.56 4.78
CA VAL A 55 23.38 -8.54 4.69
C VAL A 55 22.91 -8.45 3.23
N ASN A 56 21.85 -9.19 2.88
CA ASN A 56 21.23 -9.12 1.55
C ASN A 56 20.25 -7.95 1.48
N ASP A 57 19.98 -7.49 0.25
CA ASP A 57 18.97 -6.44 0.03
C ASP A 57 17.58 -7.07 -0.01
N CYS A 58 17.08 -7.47 1.17
CA CYS A 58 15.81 -8.17 1.30
C CYS A 58 15.03 -7.62 2.50
N GLU A 59 13.72 -7.50 2.35
CA GLU A 59 12.80 -6.97 3.37
C GLU A 59 12.78 -7.81 4.65
N TYR A 60 13.21 -9.07 4.56
CA TYR A 60 13.26 -10.01 5.68
C TYR A 60 14.60 -10.00 6.45
N ASP A 61 15.65 -9.40 5.90
CA ASP A 61 16.98 -9.43 6.48
C ASP A 61 17.12 -8.44 7.63
N ASP A 62 17.94 -8.78 8.62
CA ASP A 62 18.11 -8.02 9.85
C ASP A 62 19.37 -7.16 9.79
N LEU A 63 19.22 -5.91 9.37
CA LEU A 63 20.28 -4.91 9.42
C LEU A 63 20.29 -4.16 10.76
N LEU A 64 19.13 -4.09 11.44
CA LEU A 64 18.88 -3.34 12.67
C LEU A 64 19.87 -3.69 13.78
N ILE A 65 20.15 -4.98 13.98
CA ILE A 65 21.06 -5.43 15.04
C ILE A 65 22.52 -5.00 14.81
N HIS A 66 22.90 -4.70 13.56
CA HIS A 66 24.25 -4.26 13.19
C HIS A 66 24.43 -2.75 13.27
N LEU A 67 23.35 -1.97 13.31
CA LEU A 67 23.41 -0.51 13.27
C LEU A 67 24.22 0.10 14.44
N PRO A 68 24.13 -0.37 15.70
CA PRO A 68 24.92 0.19 16.80
C PRO A 68 26.43 0.05 16.58
N GLU A 69 26.88 -1.13 16.16
CA GLU A 69 28.28 -1.42 15.86
C GLU A 69 28.76 -0.57 14.69
N ALA A 70 28.00 -0.52 13.59
CA ALA A 70 28.31 0.30 12.43
C ALA A 70 28.47 1.78 12.81
N CYS A 71 27.55 2.31 13.62
CA CYS A 71 27.63 3.71 14.06
C CYS A 71 28.88 3.97 14.91
N SER A 72 29.17 3.08 15.86
CA SER A 72 30.37 3.18 16.72
C SER A 72 31.66 3.14 15.89
N TRP A 73 31.71 2.25 14.90
CA TRP A 73 32.84 2.13 13.99
C TRP A 73 33.05 3.39 13.15
N ILE A 74 31.97 3.97 12.61
CA ILE A 74 32.02 5.23 11.85
C ILE A 74 32.50 6.38 12.75
N ASP A 75 31.97 6.49 13.99
CA ASP A 75 32.40 7.52 14.95
C ASP A 75 33.90 7.43 15.25
N ASN A 76 34.42 6.23 15.50
CA ASN A 76 35.84 6.02 15.77
C ASN A 76 36.71 6.39 14.56
N ALA A 77 36.32 5.96 13.35
CA ALA A 77 37.03 6.28 12.12
C ALA A 77 37.10 7.79 11.86
N LEU A 78 36.04 8.54 12.18
CA LEU A 78 36.01 9.99 12.06
C LEU A 78 36.81 10.68 13.18
N ALA A 79 36.81 10.14 14.40
CA ALA A 79 37.63 10.65 15.51
C ALA A 79 39.14 10.53 15.23
N GLU A 80 39.56 9.54 14.44
CA GLU A 80 40.92 9.41 13.92
C GLU A 80 41.27 10.41 12.81
N GLY A 81 40.34 11.30 12.42
CA GLY A 81 40.50 12.21 11.29
C GLY A 81 40.33 11.52 9.93
N GLY A 82 39.73 10.33 9.91
CA GLY A 82 39.49 9.56 8.70
C GLY A 82 38.31 10.07 7.87
N ARG A 83 38.16 9.47 6.68
CA ARG A 83 37.00 9.65 5.79
C ARG A 83 36.41 8.29 5.50
N VAL A 84 35.11 8.17 5.71
CA VAL A 84 34.41 6.89 5.69
C VAL A 84 33.59 6.76 4.41
N LEU A 85 33.86 5.69 3.66
CA LEU A 85 33.01 5.20 2.59
C LEU A 85 32.02 4.19 3.14
N ILE A 86 30.73 4.38 2.88
CA ILE A 86 29.69 3.39 3.18
C ILE A 86 29.10 2.95 1.84
N HIS A 87 29.09 1.65 1.55
CA HIS A 87 28.59 1.17 0.27
C HIS A 87 27.89 -0.18 0.38
N CYS A 88 27.10 -0.48 -0.64
CA CYS A 88 26.56 -1.80 -0.91
C CYS A 88 26.68 -2.04 -2.42
N LEU A 89 25.97 -3.04 -2.97
CA LEU A 89 26.04 -3.33 -4.41
C LEU A 89 25.69 -2.11 -5.27
N MET A 90 24.54 -1.47 -5.01
CA MET A 90 24.03 -0.35 -5.80
C MET A 90 24.17 1.02 -5.11
N GLY A 91 24.46 1.05 -3.81
CA GLY A 91 24.47 2.29 -3.03
C GLY A 91 23.09 2.94 -2.89
N VAL A 92 22.02 2.14 -2.89
CA VAL A 92 20.62 2.60 -2.94
C VAL A 92 19.89 2.32 -1.63
N SER A 93 19.98 1.09 -1.12
CA SER A 93 19.18 0.59 0.00
C SER A 93 20.02 0.29 1.25
N ARG A 94 20.68 -0.87 1.35
CA ARG A 94 21.47 -1.31 2.52
C ARG A 94 22.42 -0.25 3.12
N SER A 95 23.32 0.29 2.30
CA SER A 95 24.29 1.29 2.74
C SER A 95 23.67 2.63 3.11
N THR A 96 22.61 3.03 2.39
CA THR A 96 21.80 4.19 2.74
C THR A 96 21.20 4.03 4.13
N THR A 97 20.68 2.84 4.47
CA THR A 97 20.10 2.56 5.79
C THR A 97 21.14 2.72 6.89
N VAL A 98 22.36 2.19 6.72
CA VAL A 98 23.45 2.37 7.70
C VAL A 98 23.82 3.84 7.87
N LEU A 99 23.97 4.58 6.76
CA LEU A 99 24.27 6.02 6.82
C LEU A 99 23.13 6.82 7.45
N ALA A 100 21.87 6.48 7.15
CA ALA A 100 20.70 7.12 7.77
C ALA A 100 20.69 6.89 9.28
N ALA A 101 20.91 5.66 9.73
CA ALA A 101 21.00 5.32 11.15
C ALA A 101 22.12 6.11 11.86
N TYR A 102 23.28 6.25 11.21
CA TYR A 102 24.38 7.06 11.73
C TYR A 102 23.98 8.53 11.91
N LEU A 103 23.34 9.12 10.90
CA LEU A 103 22.86 10.51 10.96
C LEU A 103 21.73 10.69 11.99
N MET A 104 20.84 9.71 12.15
CA MET A 104 19.82 9.71 13.20
C MET A 104 20.46 9.76 14.59
N LYS A 105 21.43 8.87 14.84
CA LYS A 105 22.12 8.77 16.14
C LYS A 105 22.92 10.03 16.47
N THR A 106 23.68 10.56 15.52
CA THR A 106 24.62 11.67 15.77
C THR A 106 24.01 13.05 15.66
N ARG A 107 22.90 13.20 14.94
CA ARG A 107 22.23 14.50 14.71
C ARG A 107 20.79 14.54 15.23
N HIS A 108 20.36 13.51 15.96
CA HIS A 108 19.01 13.39 16.52
C HIS A 108 17.89 13.58 15.48
N LEU A 109 18.10 13.03 14.29
CA LEU A 109 17.14 13.14 13.18
C LEU A 109 16.12 12.01 13.24
N SER A 110 14.90 12.29 12.78
CA SER A 110 13.94 11.23 12.44
C SER A 110 14.41 10.45 11.22
N PRO A 111 13.91 9.21 10.99
CA PRO A 111 14.20 8.44 9.78
C PRO A 111 13.98 9.25 8.49
N THR A 112 12.83 9.91 8.38
CA THR A 112 12.47 10.74 7.23
C THR A 112 13.43 11.90 7.03
N ALA A 113 13.86 12.57 8.10
CA ALA A 113 14.79 13.70 8.02
C ALA A 113 16.20 13.25 7.61
N ALA A 114 16.69 12.12 8.16
CA ALA A 114 17.97 11.53 7.79
C ALA A 114 18.00 11.12 6.31
N LEU A 115 16.98 10.40 5.84
CA LEU A 115 16.86 10.02 4.43
C LEU A 115 16.73 11.24 3.52
N SER A 116 15.98 12.26 3.91
CA SER A 116 15.87 13.50 3.14
C SER A 116 17.21 14.22 2.99
N LEU A 117 18.06 14.21 4.02
CA LEU A 117 19.41 14.78 3.95
C LEU A 117 20.28 14.03 2.93
N ILE A 118 20.27 12.71 2.99
CA ILE A 118 21.03 11.88 2.03
C ILE A 118 20.50 12.08 0.61
N ARG A 119 19.17 12.11 0.43
CA ARG A 119 18.51 12.25 -0.88
C ARG A 119 18.87 13.56 -1.60
N LYS A 120 19.15 14.65 -0.86
CA LYS A 120 19.64 15.91 -1.45
C LYS A 120 20.98 15.78 -2.17
N ARG A 121 21.82 14.84 -1.76
CA ARG A 121 23.14 14.58 -2.35
C ARG A 121 23.13 13.38 -3.28
N ARG A 122 22.30 12.37 -3.00
CA ARG A 122 22.12 11.17 -3.81
C ARG A 122 20.62 10.90 -4.05
N PRO A 123 20.02 11.45 -5.11
CA PRO A 123 18.57 11.36 -5.34
C PRO A 123 18.03 9.94 -5.50
N CYS A 124 18.87 9.00 -5.98
CA CYS A 124 18.48 7.62 -6.26
C CYS A 124 18.37 6.70 -5.02
N ILE A 125 18.55 7.22 -3.80
CA ILE A 125 18.40 6.38 -2.61
C ILE A 125 16.98 5.87 -2.46
N GLN A 126 16.85 4.63 -1.98
CA GLN A 126 15.58 3.95 -1.79
C GLN A 126 15.79 2.69 -0.95
N PRO A 127 15.87 2.80 0.39
CA PRO A 127 15.82 1.63 1.24
C PRO A 127 14.55 0.83 1.01
N ASN A 128 14.66 -0.50 1.01
CA ASN A 128 13.48 -1.37 0.93
C ASN A 128 12.57 -1.18 2.16
N TYR A 129 11.33 -1.65 2.06
CA TYR A 129 10.33 -1.51 3.12
C TYR A 129 10.81 -2.06 4.48
N GLY A 130 11.43 -3.25 4.48
CA GLY A 130 11.95 -3.87 5.70
C GLY A 130 12.98 -2.99 6.41
N PHE A 131 13.89 -2.38 5.65
CA PHE A 131 14.90 -1.47 6.20
C PHE A 131 14.33 -0.12 6.64
N LEU A 132 13.31 0.41 5.97
CA LEU A 132 12.61 1.61 6.44
C LEU A 132 11.98 1.38 7.81
N LYS A 133 11.26 0.26 7.99
CA LYS A 133 10.71 -0.11 9.31
C LYS A 133 11.80 -0.37 10.35
N GLN A 134 12.97 -0.87 9.94
CA GLN A 134 14.11 -1.00 10.85
C GLN A 134 14.63 0.37 11.33
N LEU A 135 14.61 1.43 10.52
CA LEU A 135 14.95 2.78 10.98
C LEU A 135 13.92 3.30 12.01
N ASP A 136 12.63 3.05 11.79
CA ASP A 136 11.59 3.41 12.79
C ASP A 136 11.85 2.70 14.13
N VAL A 137 12.20 1.41 14.09
CA VAL A 137 12.51 0.63 15.29
C VAL A 137 13.84 1.07 15.90
N PHE A 138 14.83 1.45 15.09
CA PHE A 138 16.09 2.01 15.56
C PHE A 138 15.85 3.27 16.40
N GLN A 139 14.99 4.17 15.91
CA GLN A 139 14.55 5.35 16.67
C GLN A 139 13.82 4.95 17.95
N ALA A 140 12.89 3.99 17.88
CA ALA A 140 12.14 3.49 19.04
C ALA A 140 13.00 2.72 20.07
N CYS A 141 14.25 2.37 19.73
CA CYS A 141 15.25 1.82 20.63
C CYS A 141 16.28 2.87 21.09
N ASP A 142 15.97 4.17 20.95
CA ASP A 142 16.89 5.27 21.24
C ASP A 142 18.27 5.11 20.55
N CYS A 143 18.24 4.62 19.30
CA CYS A 143 19.43 4.32 18.49
C CYS A 143 20.36 3.24 19.09
N ALA A 144 19.86 2.41 20.01
CA ALA A 144 20.59 1.33 20.67
C ALA A 144 19.79 0.00 20.71
N PRO A 145 19.33 -0.54 19.56
CA PRO A 145 18.71 -1.86 19.53
C PRO A 145 19.64 -2.95 20.05
N SER A 146 19.05 -3.95 20.71
CA SER A 146 19.75 -5.16 21.16
C SER A 146 18.78 -6.34 21.12
N THR A 147 19.29 -7.56 21.18
CA THR A 147 18.47 -8.78 21.19
C THR A 147 17.52 -8.86 22.39
N THR A 148 17.79 -8.12 23.47
CA THR A 148 16.97 -8.05 24.67
C THR A 148 16.03 -6.84 24.68
N HIS A 149 16.26 -5.82 23.84
CA HIS A 149 15.46 -4.59 23.81
C HIS A 149 13.99 -4.89 23.44
N PRO A 150 12.99 -4.38 24.20
CA PRO A 150 11.58 -4.68 23.95
C PRO A 150 11.11 -4.36 22.52
N CYS A 151 11.45 -3.18 21.99
CA CYS A 151 11.07 -2.77 20.63
C CYS A 151 11.69 -3.68 19.55
N TYR A 152 12.97 -4.05 19.68
CA TYR A 152 13.63 -5.00 18.78
C TYR A 152 12.95 -6.36 18.82
N ARG A 153 12.68 -6.91 20.01
CA ARG A 153 12.01 -8.22 20.16
C ARG A 153 10.59 -8.20 19.60
N SER A 154 9.86 -7.11 19.80
CA SER A 154 8.51 -6.91 19.24
C SER A 154 8.56 -6.91 17.71
N TRP A 155 9.42 -6.08 17.12
CA TRP A 155 9.64 -6.05 15.67
C TRP A 155 10.08 -7.41 15.13
N LYS A 156 11.07 -8.06 15.74
CA LYS A 156 11.63 -9.32 15.25
C LYS A 156 10.59 -10.44 15.18
N ARG A 157 9.56 -10.43 16.04
CA ARG A 157 8.47 -11.41 16.00
C ARG A 157 7.52 -11.22 14.81
N LYS A 158 7.31 -9.98 14.36
CA LYS A 158 6.31 -9.65 13.33
C LYS A 158 6.89 -9.26 11.97
N HIS A 159 8.16 -8.86 11.89
CA HIS A 159 8.74 -8.26 10.68
C HIS A 159 8.55 -9.09 9.41
N ARG A 160 8.64 -10.43 9.50
CA ARG A 160 8.41 -11.30 8.33
C ARG A 160 6.96 -11.30 7.87
N GLN A 161 6.01 -11.26 8.80
CA GLN A 161 4.59 -11.15 8.48
C GLN A 161 4.30 -9.77 7.87
N ASP A 162 4.78 -8.70 8.51
CA ASP A 162 4.58 -7.33 8.04
C ASP A 162 5.18 -7.11 6.64
N ALA A 163 6.39 -7.62 6.39
CA ALA A 163 7.04 -7.58 5.09
C ALA A 163 6.33 -8.47 4.05
N GLY A 164 5.87 -9.66 4.45
CA GLY A 164 5.11 -10.55 3.58
C GLY A 164 3.79 -9.92 3.14
N GLN A 165 3.05 -9.31 4.07
CA GLN A 165 1.82 -8.57 3.76
C GLN A 165 2.09 -7.46 2.74
N PHE A 166 3.16 -6.68 2.94
CA PHE A 166 3.54 -5.63 2.00
C PHE A 166 3.86 -6.17 0.60
N LEU A 167 4.66 -7.24 0.52
CA LEU A 167 5.04 -7.86 -0.75
C LEU A 167 3.86 -8.50 -1.48
N ASN A 168 2.83 -8.95 -0.74
CA ASN A 168 1.60 -9.44 -1.36
C ASN A 168 0.89 -8.33 -2.15
N TYR A 169 0.86 -7.08 -1.68
CA TYR A 169 0.26 -5.98 -2.46
C TYR A 169 0.92 -5.80 -3.84
N PHE A 170 2.23 -6.06 -3.97
CA PHE A 170 2.90 -6.05 -5.27
C PHE A 170 2.46 -7.21 -6.16
N GLN A 171 2.40 -8.41 -5.58
CA GLN A 171 2.03 -9.62 -6.31
C GLN A 171 0.56 -9.59 -6.76
N ASP A 172 -0.31 -9.00 -5.94
CA ASP A 172 -1.74 -8.88 -6.19
C ASP A 172 -2.07 -7.70 -7.13
N THR A 173 -1.10 -6.83 -7.43
CA THR A 173 -1.29 -5.74 -8.41
C THR A 173 -1.08 -6.27 -9.83
N ALA A 174 -2.18 -6.41 -10.57
CA ALA A 174 -2.17 -6.94 -11.94
C ALA A 174 -1.84 -5.86 -12.98
N ALA A 175 -0.94 -6.18 -13.91
CA ALA A 175 -0.61 -5.31 -15.05
C ALA A 175 -1.48 -5.68 -16.26
N VAL A 176 -2.58 -4.95 -16.48
CA VAL A 176 -3.50 -5.16 -17.61
C VAL A 176 -2.87 -4.71 -18.93
N ILE A 177 -2.19 -3.55 -18.92
CA ILE A 177 -1.32 -3.12 -20.01
C ILE A 177 0.10 -3.08 -19.46
N PRO A 178 1.03 -3.91 -19.97
CA PRO A 178 2.37 -4.01 -19.44
C PRO A 178 3.04 -2.65 -19.23
N ARG A 179 3.49 -2.40 -17.99
CA ARG A 179 4.17 -1.18 -17.54
C ARG A 179 3.35 0.13 -17.66
N LYS A 180 2.05 0.07 -17.95
CA LYS A 180 1.23 1.26 -18.23
C LYS A 180 -0.05 1.33 -17.40
N LEU A 181 -0.83 0.25 -17.39
CA LEU A 181 -2.13 0.22 -16.72
C LEU A 181 -2.17 -0.97 -15.77
N PHE A 182 -2.31 -0.64 -14.49
CA PHE A 182 -2.33 -1.57 -13.38
C PHE A 182 -3.70 -1.56 -12.70
N LEU A 183 -4.03 -2.67 -12.07
CA LEU A 183 -5.26 -2.87 -11.31
C LEU A 183 -4.94 -3.56 -9.99
N CYS A 184 -5.52 -3.09 -8.89
CA CYS A 184 -5.48 -3.81 -7.61
C CYS A 184 -6.83 -3.74 -6.88
N SER A 185 -7.20 -4.84 -6.23
CA SER A 185 -8.37 -4.91 -5.34
C SER A 185 -7.99 -4.53 -3.90
N GLU A 186 -6.80 -4.93 -3.47
CA GLU A 186 -6.21 -4.61 -2.18
C GLU A 186 -5.20 -3.46 -2.31
N PHE A 187 -5.22 -2.51 -1.37
CA PHE A 187 -4.29 -1.39 -1.32
C PHE A 187 -3.86 -1.12 0.13
N PRO A 188 -2.60 -0.76 0.40
CA PRO A 188 -2.14 -0.57 1.77
C PRO A 188 -2.83 0.59 2.49
N ASP A 189 -3.26 0.37 3.74
CA ASP A 189 -3.71 1.45 4.63
C ASP A 189 -2.54 2.22 5.26
N ASP A 190 -1.39 1.58 5.44
CA ASP A 190 -0.16 2.23 5.91
C ASP A 190 0.37 3.17 4.83
N SER A 191 0.40 4.47 5.12
CA SER A 191 0.82 5.50 4.15
C SER A 191 2.21 5.29 3.55
N LEU A 192 3.15 4.71 4.31
CA LEU A 192 4.50 4.41 3.82
C LEU A 192 4.47 3.24 2.84
N GLN A 193 3.72 2.18 3.14
CA GLN A 193 3.50 1.06 2.22
C GLN A 193 2.84 1.54 0.92
N ALA A 194 1.79 2.36 1.03
CA ALA A 194 1.10 2.92 -0.13
C ALA A 194 2.04 3.77 -1.01
N GLU A 195 2.83 4.65 -0.40
CA GLU A 195 3.82 5.47 -1.12
C GLU A 195 4.87 4.61 -1.82
N LEU A 196 5.42 3.60 -1.14
CA LEU A 196 6.40 2.69 -1.73
C LEU A 196 5.82 1.87 -2.87
N LEU A 197 4.61 1.32 -2.72
CA LEU A 197 3.93 0.57 -3.78
C LEU A 197 3.78 1.42 -5.04
N LEU A 198 3.26 2.63 -4.89
CA LEU A 198 3.07 3.56 -6.01
C LEU A 198 4.41 3.96 -6.63
N TYR A 199 5.43 4.22 -5.82
CA TYR A 199 6.75 4.60 -6.29
C TYR A 199 7.45 3.45 -7.06
N GLU A 200 7.46 2.24 -6.52
CA GLU A 200 8.13 1.06 -7.12
C GLU A 200 7.48 0.65 -8.45
N LEU A 201 6.17 0.82 -8.58
CA LEU A 201 5.44 0.64 -9.83
C LEU A 201 5.58 1.85 -10.78
N GLU A 202 6.21 2.93 -10.31
CA GLU A 202 6.34 4.25 -10.95
C GLU A 202 4.98 4.82 -11.38
N ILE A 203 3.96 4.66 -10.53
CA ILE A 203 2.62 5.17 -10.76
C ILE A 203 2.64 6.69 -10.73
N THR A 204 2.06 7.27 -11.78
CA THR A 204 1.90 8.73 -11.93
C THR A 204 0.46 9.17 -11.67
N HIS A 205 -0.50 8.27 -11.90
CA HIS A 205 -1.92 8.54 -11.76
C HIS A 205 -2.56 7.40 -10.95
N PHE A 206 -3.15 7.74 -9.80
CA PHE A 206 -3.83 6.81 -8.92
C PHE A 206 -5.34 7.07 -8.97
N LEU A 207 -6.08 6.12 -9.53
CA LEU A 207 -7.55 6.17 -9.64
C LEU A 207 -8.17 5.28 -8.58
N THR A 208 -9.07 5.83 -7.74
CA THR A 208 -9.78 5.05 -6.73
C THR A 208 -11.28 5.12 -6.96
N ILE A 209 -11.93 3.97 -7.12
CA ILE A 209 -13.40 3.86 -7.29
C ILE A 209 -14.10 3.55 -5.96
N SER A 210 -13.35 3.04 -4.99
CA SER A 210 -13.78 2.82 -3.60
C SER A 210 -13.04 3.77 -2.66
N PRO A 211 -13.49 3.94 -1.39
CA PRO A 211 -12.71 4.67 -0.41
C PRO A 211 -11.33 4.08 -0.23
N ALA A 212 -10.31 4.89 -0.49
CA ALA A 212 -8.93 4.61 -0.13
C ALA A 212 -8.48 5.68 0.86
N SER A 213 -7.87 5.27 1.96
CA SER A 213 -7.40 6.17 3.04
C SER A 213 -6.12 6.94 2.65
N TYR A 214 -5.62 6.76 1.43
CA TYR A 214 -4.37 7.36 0.99
C TYR A 214 -4.55 8.80 0.53
N SER A 215 -3.75 9.69 1.11
CA SER A 215 -3.54 11.04 0.60
C SER A 215 -2.06 11.19 0.24
N ALA A 216 -1.78 11.65 -0.97
CA ALA A 216 -0.41 11.82 -1.42
C ALA A 216 0.31 12.84 -0.50
N PRO A 217 1.50 12.53 0.02
CA PRO A 217 2.26 13.49 0.82
C PRO A 217 2.68 14.68 -0.05
N ALA A 218 2.57 15.90 0.48
CA ALA A 218 2.79 17.16 -0.24
C ALA A 218 4.25 17.37 -0.76
N THR A 219 5.16 16.41 -0.52
CA THR A 219 6.61 16.55 -0.67
C THR A 219 7.23 15.62 -1.72
N THR A 220 6.45 14.89 -2.52
CA THR A 220 7.00 14.04 -3.58
C THR A 220 7.50 14.85 -4.78
N SER A 221 8.64 14.44 -5.36
CA SER A 221 9.35 15.18 -6.43
C SER A 221 8.66 15.12 -7.79
N ALA A 222 7.65 14.27 -7.96
CA ALA A 222 6.71 14.27 -9.07
C ALA A 222 5.31 14.16 -8.47
N PRO A 223 4.37 15.07 -8.79
CA PRO A 223 3.05 15.03 -8.19
C PRO A 223 2.29 13.82 -8.73
N LEU A 224 2.09 12.81 -7.87
CA LEU A 224 1.10 11.76 -8.11
C LEU A 224 -0.27 12.44 -8.27
N VAL A 225 -0.92 12.21 -9.41
CA VAL A 225 -2.27 12.72 -9.64
C VAL A 225 -3.26 11.69 -9.10
N THR A 226 -4.06 12.07 -8.11
CA THR A 226 -5.07 11.18 -7.53
C THR A 226 -6.48 11.56 -7.99
N HIS A 227 -7.22 10.58 -8.47
CA HIS A 227 -8.61 10.73 -8.92
C HIS A 227 -9.52 9.86 -8.05
N HIS A 228 -10.45 10.50 -7.32
CA HIS A 228 -11.38 9.81 -6.44
C HIS A 228 -12.78 9.79 -7.03
N TYR A 229 -13.25 8.61 -7.40
CA TYR A 229 -14.58 8.37 -7.97
C TYR A 229 -15.46 7.66 -6.94
N GLN A 230 -15.97 8.40 -5.94
CA GLN A 230 -16.92 7.89 -4.96
C GLN A 230 -18.34 8.39 -5.26
N HIS A 231 -19.34 7.51 -5.13
CA HIS A 231 -20.75 7.91 -5.08
C HIS A 231 -21.20 8.06 -3.62
N LYS A 232 -21.89 9.17 -3.32
CA LYS A 232 -22.36 9.53 -1.96
C LYS A 232 -23.71 8.91 -1.56
N HIS A 233 -24.37 8.18 -2.45
CA HIS A 233 -25.69 7.59 -2.20
C HIS A 233 -25.66 6.06 -2.34
N ILE A 234 -26.05 5.37 -1.26
CA ILE A 234 -26.03 3.91 -1.11
C ILE A 234 -27.15 3.21 -1.93
N ASP A 235 -28.14 3.96 -2.40
CA ASP A 235 -29.40 3.41 -2.91
C ASP A 235 -29.50 3.25 -4.44
N VAL A 236 -28.44 3.52 -5.21
CA VAL A 236 -28.43 3.29 -6.67
C VAL A 236 -27.16 2.56 -7.10
N PRO A 237 -27.25 1.47 -7.90
CA PRO A 237 -26.07 0.76 -8.41
C PRO A 237 -25.33 1.55 -9.51
N ASP A 238 -24.75 2.70 -9.16
CA ASP A 238 -24.21 3.68 -10.13
C ASP A 238 -22.66 3.67 -10.24
N HIS A 239 -22.06 2.50 -10.33
CA HIS A 239 -20.66 2.37 -10.77
C HIS A 239 -20.50 2.72 -12.27
N LEU A 240 -21.58 2.64 -13.05
CA LEU A 240 -21.63 3.00 -14.46
C LEU A 240 -21.48 4.51 -14.70
N LEU A 241 -21.98 5.36 -13.80
CA LEU A 241 -21.98 6.81 -13.99
C LEU A 241 -20.59 7.44 -13.96
N CYS A 242 -19.64 6.83 -13.24
CA CYS A 242 -18.26 7.33 -13.19
C CYS A 242 -17.34 6.71 -14.25
N LEU A 243 -17.80 5.69 -15.01
CA LEU A 243 -16.96 5.04 -16.01
C LEU A 243 -16.51 5.99 -17.13
N PRO A 244 -17.36 6.86 -17.72
CA PRO A 244 -16.90 7.78 -18.76
C PRO A 244 -15.77 8.71 -18.28
N THR A 245 -15.90 9.26 -17.08
CA THR A 245 -14.89 10.15 -16.48
C THR A 245 -13.61 9.40 -16.10
N ALA A 246 -13.74 8.17 -15.57
CA ALA A 246 -12.59 7.31 -15.27
C ALA A 246 -11.85 6.93 -16.56
N CYS A 247 -12.57 6.55 -17.62
CA CYS A 247 -12.00 6.25 -18.93
C CYS A 247 -11.25 7.44 -19.52
N ALA A 248 -11.81 8.65 -19.42
CA ALA A 248 -11.15 9.87 -19.86
C ALA A 248 -9.84 10.10 -19.10
N SER A 249 -9.86 9.98 -17.76
CA SER A 249 -8.65 10.14 -16.94
C SER A 249 -7.58 9.10 -17.25
N ILE A 250 -7.97 7.84 -17.45
CA ILE A 250 -7.04 6.77 -17.85
C ILE A 250 -6.43 7.11 -19.22
N ARG A 251 -7.25 7.50 -20.19
CA ARG A 251 -6.80 7.85 -21.55
C ARG A 251 -5.83 9.03 -21.54
N ASP A 252 -6.18 10.10 -20.85
CA ASP A 252 -5.37 11.32 -20.77
C ASP A 252 -4.01 11.01 -20.12
N ALA A 253 -4.01 10.31 -18.98
CA ALA A 253 -2.81 9.89 -18.28
C ALA A 253 -1.89 9.00 -19.13
N LEU A 254 -2.45 8.03 -19.85
CA LEU A 254 -1.67 7.14 -20.72
C LEU A 254 -1.15 7.88 -21.96
N SER A 255 -1.92 8.83 -22.51
CA SER A 255 -1.51 9.66 -23.65
C SER A 255 -0.34 10.58 -23.31
N SER A 256 -0.24 11.03 -22.06
CA SER A 256 0.89 11.83 -21.56
C SER A 256 2.10 10.98 -21.15
N GLY A 257 2.10 9.67 -21.44
CA GLY A 257 3.18 8.74 -21.07
C GLY A 257 3.19 8.33 -19.60
N GLY A 258 2.12 8.62 -18.86
CA GLY A 258 1.96 8.23 -17.46
C GLY A 258 1.71 6.72 -17.28
N ARG A 259 1.87 6.28 -16.04
CA ARG A 259 1.43 4.97 -15.54
C ARG A 259 0.26 5.14 -14.59
N VAL A 260 -0.77 4.31 -14.77
CA VAL A 260 -2.05 4.41 -14.07
C VAL A 260 -2.26 3.17 -13.20
N LEU A 261 -2.60 3.36 -11.94
CA LEU A 261 -3.12 2.31 -11.07
C LEU A 261 -4.61 2.57 -10.79
N VAL A 262 -5.46 1.60 -11.12
CA VAL A 262 -6.90 1.63 -10.82
C VAL A 262 -7.17 0.73 -9.62
N HIS A 263 -7.67 1.31 -8.54
CA HIS A 263 -7.98 0.61 -7.30
C HIS A 263 -9.48 0.62 -6.98
N SER A 264 -9.97 -0.54 -6.52
CA SER A 264 -11.27 -0.68 -5.88
C SER A 264 -11.28 -1.89 -4.96
N GLN A 265 -11.77 -1.73 -3.72
CA GLN A 265 -12.03 -2.85 -2.79
C GLN A 265 -12.89 -3.98 -3.37
N LEU A 266 -13.71 -3.68 -4.39
CA LEU A 266 -14.40 -4.69 -5.20
C LEU A 266 -13.68 -4.82 -6.55
N GLU A 267 -13.06 -5.97 -6.79
CA GLU A 267 -12.29 -6.27 -8.01
C GLU A 267 -13.13 -6.03 -9.27
N SER A 268 -14.41 -6.43 -9.25
CA SER A 268 -15.39 -6.24 -10.33
C SER A 268 -15.50 -4.78 -10.80
N ARG A 269 -15.43 -3.80 -9.88
CA ARG A 269 -15.54 -2.37 -10.22
C ARG A 269 -14.27 -1.83 -10.87
N ALA A 270 -13.10 -2.22 -10.38
CA ALA A 270 -11.84 -1.86 -11.02
C ALA A 270 -11.75 -2.47 -12.42
N CYS A 271 -12.14 -3.74 -12.55
CA CYS A 271 -12.24 -4.43 -13.83
C CYS A 271 -13.21 -3.73 -14.78
N ALA A 272 -14.37 -3.26 -14.30
CA ALA A 272 -15.34 -2.55 -15.13
C ALA A 272 -14.79 -1.23 -15.69
N ALA A 273 -14.08 -0.44 -14.88
CA ALA A 273 -13.41 0.79 -15.33
C ALA A 273 -12.32 0.53 -16.36
N VAL A 274 -11.47 -0.47 -16.12
CA VAL A 274 -10.43 -0.86 -17.07
C VAL A 274 -11.04 -1.42 -18.36
N GLY A 275 -12.08 -2.25 -18.26
CA GLY A 275 -12.78 -2.84 -19.41
C GLY A 275 -13.45 -1.78 -20.28
N ALA A 276 -14.16 -0.83 -19.66
CA ALA A 276 -14.77 0.30 -20.36
C ALA A 276 -13.71 1.15 -21.07
N TYR A 277 -12.56 1.41 -20.43
CA TYR A 277 -11.44 2.09 -21.07
C TYR A 277 -10.94 1.31 -22.29
N LEU A 278 -10.67 0.00 -22.15
CA LEU A 278 -10.21 -0.86 -23.26
C LEU A 278 -11.18 -0.87 -24.44
N MET A 279 -12.49 -0.95 -24.18
CA MET A 279 -13.52 -0.88 -25.21
C MET A 279 -13.45 0.45 -25.99
N THR A 280 -13.30 1.57 -25.27
CA THR A 280 -13.25 2.90 -25.92
C THR A 280 -11.92 3.19 -26.62
N ASP A 281 -10.80 2.73 -26.08
CA ASP A 281 -9.45 3.02 -26.58
C ASP A 281 -9.07 2.12 -27.76
N ARG A 282 -9.45 0.84 -27.68
CA ARG A 282 -9.09 -0.18 -28.69
C ARG A 282 -10.23 -0.54 -29.63
N ALA A 283 -11.42 0.05 -29.45
CA ALA A 283 -12.62 -0.25 -30.22
C ALA A 283 -12.95 -1.76 -30.25
N ILE A 284 -12.85 -2.41 -29.09
CA ILE A 284 -13.12 -3.86 -28.92
C ILE A 284 -14.45 -4.10 -28.20
N SER A 285 -15.01 -5.29 -28.35
CA SER A 285 -16.25 -5.70 -27.67
C SER A 285 -16.04 -5.91 -26.16
N ALA A 286 -17.14 -5.96 -25.40
CA ALA A 286 -17.11 -6.26 -23.98
C ALA A 286 -16.49 -7.65 -23.69
N GLU A 287 -16.76 -8.64 -24.53
CA GLU A 287 -16.18 -9.99 -24.41
C GLU A 287 -14.66 -9.97 -24.63
N ALA A 288 -14.21 -9.22 -25.65
CA ALA A 288 -12.78 -9.06 -25.92
C ALA A 288 -12.06 -8.30 -24.80
N ALA A 289 -12.67 -7.24 -24.24
CA ALA A 289 -12.13 -6.52 -23.09
C ALA A 289 -12.06 -7.42 -21.84
N THR A 290 -13.11 -8.20 -21.58
CA THR A 290 -13.15 -9.18 -20.48
C THR A 290 -12.05 -10.22 -20.62
N LYS A 291 -11.78 -10.69 -21.85
CA LYS A 291 -10.67 -11.61 -22.11
C LYS A 291 -9.31 -11.00 -21.75
N VAL A 292 -9.05 -9.75 -22.15
CA VAL A 292 -7.81 -9.03 -21.79
C VAL A 292 -7.65 -8.94 -20.27
N ILE A 293 -8.73 -8.66 -19.54
CA ILE A 293 -8.72 -8.62 -18.07
C ILE A 293 -8.40 -10.00 -17.49
N ARG A 294 -9.04 -11.07 -17.98
CA ARG A 294 -8.78 -12.45 -17.51
C ARG A 294 -7.37 -12.94 -17.83
N ASP A 295 -6.77 -12.48 -18.92
CA ASP A 295 -5.38 -12.78 -19.23
C ASP A 295 -4.43 -12.14 -18.18
N ALA A 296 -4.81 -10.98 -17.62
CA ALA A 296 -4.07 -10.31 -16.54
C ALA A 296 -4.46 -10.80 -15.12
N LEU A 297 -5.69 -11.26 -14.94
CA LEU A 297 -6.27 -11.80 -13.70
C LEU A 297 -6.89 -13.18 -13.97
N PRO A 298 -6.09 -14.27 -13.97
CA PRO A 298 -6.58 -15.60 -14.36
C PRO A 298 -7.70 -16.15 -13.48
N LEU A 299 -7.79 -15.68 -12.24
CA LEU A 299 -8.79 -16.09 -11.25
C LEU A 299 -10.03 -15.18 -11.23
N PHE A 300 -10.03 -14.07 -11.98
CA PHE A 300 -11.18 -13.18 -12.05
C PHE A 300 -12.36 -13.90 -12.71
N ASP A 301 -13.47 -13.97 -11.96
CA ASP A 301 -14.75 -14.52 -12.42
C ASP A 301 -15.76 -13.36 -12.64
N PRO A 302 -16.07 -13.01 -13.90
CA PRO A 302 -16.98 -11.92 -14.23
C PRO A 302 -18.39 -12.11 -13.63
N SER A 303 -18.78 -11.25 -12.69
CA SER A 303 -20.14 -11.27 -12.16
C SER A 303 -21.17 -10.83 -13.22
N PRO A 304 -22.46 -11.21 -13.06
CA PRO A 304 -23.53 -10.71 -13.93
C PRO A 304 -23.60 -9.18 -13.95
N ASN A 305 -23.34 -8.54 -12.81
CA ASN A 305 -23.29 -7.07 -12.70
C ASN A 305 -22.16 -6.47 -13.51
N PHE A 306 -20.94 -7.03 -13.42
CA PHE A 306 -19.82 -6.62 -14.25
C PHE A 306 -20.14 -6.76 -15.75
N THR A 307 -20.72 -7.90 -16.14
CA THR A 307 -21.06 -8.17 -17.54
C THR A 307 -22.13 -7.20 -18.05
N HIS A 308 -23.18 -6.98 -17.25
CA HIS A 308 -24.22 -6.00 -17.55
C HIS A 308 -23.65 -4.58 -17.64
N ALA A 309 -22.70 -4.24 -16.76
CA ALA A 309 -22.06 -2.93 -16.75
C ALA A 309 -21.27 -2.68 -18.05
N LEU A 310 -20.43 -3.63 -18.47
CA LEU A 310 -19.66 -3.47 -19.71
C LEU A 310 -20.54 -3.48 -20.97
N THR A 311 -21.58 -4.31 -21.01
CA THR A 311 -22.48 -4.40 -22.18
C THR A 311 -23.42 -3.20 -22.29
N SER A 312 -23.85 -2.64 -21.16
CA SER A 312 -24.66 -1.42 -21.12
C SER A 312 -23.84 -0.15 -21.38
N PHE A 313 -22.52 -0.21 -21.17
CA PHE A 313 -21.63 0.91 -21.43
C PHE A 313 -21.49 1.12 -22.94
N GLN A 314 -22.13 2.18 -23.44
CA GLN A 314 -21.97 2.64 -24.82
C GLN A 314 -20.76 3.58 -24.90
N PRO A 315 -19.72 3.27 -25.71
CA PRO A 315 -18.63 4.19 -25.99
C PRO A 315 -19.18 5.43 -26.67
N THR A 316 -19.46 6.49 -25.92
CA THR A 316 -19.94 7.74 -26.50
C THR A 316 -18.76 8.44 -27.15
N SER A 317 -18.83 8.62 -28.48
CA SER A 317 -18.05 9.63 -29.17
C SER A 317 -18.54 11.00 -28.69
N ALA A 318 -17.78 11.64 -27.78
CA ALA A 318 -17.83 13.04 -27.38
C ALA A 318 -19.22 13.70 -27.14
N SER A 319 -19.39 14.22 -25.91
CA SER A 319 -20.28 15.32 -25.51
C SER A 319 -21.80 15.13 -25.67
N THR A 320 -22.48 14.80 -24.58
CA THR A 320 -23.67 15.54 -24.09
C THR A 320 -24.05 15.03 -22.70
N GLU A 321 -24.22 15.94 -21.74
CA GLU A 321 -24.77 15.62 -20.41
C GLU A 321 -26.19 15.01 -20.56
N PRO A 322 -26.53 13.92 -19.84
CA PRO A 322 -27.89 13.44 -19.80
C PRO A 322 -28.74 14.30 -18.85
N THR A 323 -29.76 14.93 -19.42
CA THR A 323 -30.83 15.63 -18.71
C THR A 323 -31.53 14.71 -17.70
N ILE A 324 -31.57 15.10 -16.43
CA ILE A 324 -32.25 14.39 -15.32
C ILE A 324 -33.78 14.47 -15.48
N PRO A 325 -34.53 13.36 -15.56
CA PRO A 325 -35.99 13.39 -15.36
C PRO A 325 -36.31 13.44 -13.87
N ARG A 326 -37.27 14.29 -13.50
CA ARG A 326 -37.70 14.54 -12.11
C ARG A 326 -38.58 13.42 -11.51
N SER A 327 -38.33 13.18 -10.22
CA SER A 327 -39.19 12.64 -9.14
C SER A 327 -39.38 11.12 -8.98
N PRO A 328 -39.46 10.61 -7.73
CA PRO A 328 -39.44 9.18 -7.43
C PRO A 328 -40.85 8.58 -7.41
N THR A 329 -41.13 7.67 -8.34
CA THR A 329 -42.23 6.70 -8.19
C THR A 329 -41.74 5.48 -7.41
N ARG A 330 -42.62 4.97 -6.53
CA ARG A 330 -42.41 3.78 -5.68
C ARG A 330 -41.77 2.63 -6.48
N PRO A 331 -40.75 1.92 -5.94
CA PRO A 331 -40.03 0.90 -6.70
C PRO A 331 -40.99 -0.18 -7.19
N SER A 332 -40.90 -0.49 -8.48
CA SER A 332 -41.64 -1.56 -9.12
C SER A 332 -41.15 -2.93 -8.61
N ARG A 333 -41.94 -3.98 -8.82
CA ARG A 333 -41.58 -5.35 -8.42
C ARG A 333 -40.25 -5.81 -9.05
N ASN A 334 -39.89 -5.28 -10.22
CA ASN A 334 -38.63 -5.54 -10.91
C ASN A 334 -37.45 -4.85 -10.21
N ASP A 335 -37.65 -3.68 -9.60
CA ASP A 335 -36.60 -2.95 -8.88
C ASP A 335 -36.22 -3.67 -7.57
N ALA A 336 -37.20 -4.28 -6.91
CA ALA A 336 -36.95 -5.11 -5.72
C ALA A 336 -36.17 -6.39 -6.06
N GLU A 337 -36.45 -7.00 -7.21
CA GLU A 337 -35.76 -8.20 -7.68
C GLU A 337 -34.32 -7.87 -8.11
N LEU A 338 -34.12 -6.72 -8.77
CA LEU A 338 -32.81 -6.18 -9.10
C LEU A 338 -31.99 -5.81 -7.85
N MET A 339 -32.63 -5.25 -6.82
CA MET A 339 -31.98 -4.97 -5.53
C MET A 339 -31.54 -6.26 -4.81
N VAL A 340 -32.37 -7.31 -4.84
CA VAL A 340 -32.01 -8.62 -4.28
C VAL A 340 -30.88 -9.28 -5.06
N GLN A 341 -30.87 -9.18 -6.39
CA GLN A 341 -29.77 -9.66 -7.24
C GLN A 341 -28.49 -8.84 -7.03
N THR A 342 -28.60 -7.52 -6.86
CA THR A 342 -27.48 -6.63 -6.58
C THR A 342 -26.89 -6.93 -5.20
N ALA A 343 -27.72 -7.11 -4.18
CA ALA A 343 -27.29 -7.50 -2.84
C ALA A 343 -26.66 -8.90 -2.85
N ALA A 344 -27.25 -9.88 -3.54
CA ALA A 344 -26.69 -11.22 -3.68
C ALA A 344 -25.33 -11.21 -4.39
N SER A 345 -25.16 -10.38 -5.43
CA SER A 345 -23.90 -10.22 -6.16
C SER A 345 -22.84 -9.50 -5.31
N LEU A 346 -23.20 -8.45 -4.58
CA LEU A 346 -22.27 -7.78 -3.66
C LEU A 346 -21.81 -8.72 -2.53
N MET A 347 -22.72 -9.57 -2.04
CA MET A 347 -22.41 -10.56 -1.01
C MET A 347 -21.55 -11.71 -1.55
N SER A 348 -21.81 -12.18 -2.78
CA SER A 348 -20.92 -13.17 -3.43
C SER A 348 -19.54 -12.60 -3.75
N GLU A 349 -19.45 -11.33 -4.14
CA GLU A 349 -18.19 -10.63 -4.44
C GLU A 349 -17.36 -10.34 -3.18
N SER A 350 -17.99 -10.24 -2.00
CA SER A 350 -17.31 -10.05 -0.71
C SER A 350 -16.78 -11.33 -0.03
N GLY A 351 -16.97 -12.50 -0.66
CA GLY A 351 -16.55 -13.80 -0.11
C GLY A 351 -17.31 -14.25 1.15
N ILE A 352 -18.44 -13.60 1.48
CA ILE A 352 -19.29 -13.97 2.61
C ILE A 352 -20.08 -15.22 2.22
N ASP A 353 -19.98 -16.28 3.03
CA ASP A 353 -20.74 -17.52 2.83
C ASP A 353 -22.25 -17.23 2.87
N LEU A 354 -22.87 -17.25 1.69
CA LEU A 354 -24.29 -16.98 1.47
C LEU A 354 -25.19 -17.94 2.26
N ARG A 355 -24.74 -19.16 2.54
CA ARG A 355 -25.50 -20.11 3.37
C ARG A 355 -25.45 -19.70 4.83
N ALA A 356 -24.26 -19.41 5.36
CA ALA A 356 -24.10 -18.95 6.74
C ALA A 356 -24.84 -17.62 7.01
N PHE A 357 -24.83 -16.70 6.05
CA PHE A 357 -25.56 -15.43 6.15
C PHE A 357 -27.08 -15.62 6.03
N SER A 358 -27.54 -16.47 5.10
CA SER A 358 -28.96 -16.84 4.98
C SER A 358 -29.47 -17.49 6.26
N ASP A 359 -28.72 -18.44 6.82
CA ASP A 359 -29.06 -19.11 8.07
C ASP A 359 -29.09 -18.13 9.25
N ALA A 360 -28.18 -17.16 9.29
CA ALA A 360 -28.18 -16.09 10.28
C ALA A 360 -29.42 -15.18 10.15
N LEU A 361 -29.80 -14.78 8.93
CA LEU A 361 -31.00 -13.96 8.67
C LEU A 361 -32.29 -14.71 9.01
N VAL A 362 -32.39 -16.00 8.67
CA VAL A 362 -33.52 -16.85 9.07
C VAL A 362 -33.58 -16.96 10.59
N THR A 363 -32.44 -17.12 11.26
CA THR A 363 -32.36 -17.19 12.72
C THR A 363 -32.79 -15.87 13.38
N VAL A 364 -32.40 -14.72 12.84
CA VAL A 364 -32.81 -13.40 13.32
C VAL A 364 -34.31 -13.15 13.07
N SER A 365 -34.83 -13.53 11.90
CA SER A 365 -36.25 -13.41 11.57
C SER A 365 -37.13 -14.33 12.43
N MET A 366 -36.65 -15.53 12.73
CA MET A 366 -37.31 -16.45 13.67
C MET A 366 -37.28 -15.91 15.11
N LYS A 367 -36.17 -15.28 15.55
CA LYS A 367 -36.09 -14.62 16.87
C LYS A 367 -37.04 -13.43 16.98
N GLN A 368 -37.16 -12.61 15.94
CA GLN A 368 -38.10 -11.49 15.89
C GLN A 368 -39.56 -11.96 15.90
N LYS A 369 -39.91 -13.01 15.12
CA LYS A 369 -41.25 -13.61 15.17
C LYS A 369 -41.58 -14.23 16.54
N LYS A 370 -40.59 -14.81 17.22
CA LYS A 370 -40.76 -15.41 18.56
C LYS A 370 -40.90 -14.34 19.66
N GLN A 371 -40.27 -13.18 19.49
CA GLN A 371 -40.48 -12.01 20.35
C GLN A 371 -41.85 -11.37 20.10
N GLN A 372 -42.32 -11.29 18.85
CA GLN A 372 -43.65 -10.78 18.52
C GLN A 372 -44.78 -11.68 19.05
N ALA A 373 -44.60 -13.01 19.01
CA ALA A 373 -45.58 -13.99 19.51
C ALA A 373 -45.63 -14.12 21.05
N GLY A 374 -44.66 -13.54 21.77
CA GLY A 374 -44.61 -13.56 23.24
C GLY A 374 -45.32 -12.39 23.93
N VAL A 375 -45.84 -11.42 23.16
CA VAL A 375 -46.46 -10.19 23.69
C VAL A 375 -48.00 -10.27 23.74
N ASP A 376 -48.61 -11.26 23.07
CA ASP A 376 -50.07 -11.43 22.99
C ASP A 376 -50.61 -12.57 23.87
N ALA A 377 -50.35 -12.54 25.18
CA ALA A 377 -51.07 -13.35 26.17
C ALA A 377 -51.90 -12.44 27.10
N PRO A 378 -53.22 -12.67 27.27
CA PRO A 378 -54.07 -11.75 27.99
C PRO A 378 -53.84 -11.82 29.51
N SER A 379 -53.60 -10.65 30.10
CA SER A 379 -53.57 -10.38 31.54
C SER A 379 -54.94 -10.67 32.16
N SER A 380 -55.02 -11.62 33.09
CA SER A 380 -56.14 -11.75 34.03
C SER A 380 -55.74 -11.18 35.39
N ALA A 381 -56.59 -10.30 35.88
CA ALA A 381 -56.44 -9.53 37.11
C ALA A 381 -56.59 -10.38 38.37
N LEU A 382 -55.79 -10.06 39.40
CA LEU A 382 -56.13 -10.28 40.81
C LEU A 382 -55.46 -9.19 41.68
N THR A 383 -56.31 -8.59 42.51
CA THR A 383 -56.15 -7.41 43.37
C THR A 383 -55.10 -7.53 44.49
N PRO A 384 -54.66 -6.39 45.09
CA PRO A 384 -53.50 -6.35 45.97
C PRO A 384 -53.86 -6.68 47.44
N ALA A 385 -53.03 -7.50 48.08
CA ALA A 385 -53.03 -7.66 49.53
C ALA A 385 -51.76 -7.03 50.12
N SER A 386 -51.98 -6.01 50.95
CA SER A 386 -51.01 -5.35 51.82
C SER A 386 -50.32 -6.31 52.78
N LYS A 387 -49.00 -6.18 52.99
CA LYS A 387 -48.36 -6.19 54.33
C LYS A 387 -46.86 -5.89 54.29
N GLN A 388 -46.52 -4.82 55.02
CA GLN A 388 -45.39 -4.65 55.96
C GLN A 388 -43.92 -4.76 55.49
N VAL A 389 -43.25 -3.62 55.61
CA VAL A 389 -41.81 -3.42 55.82
C VAL A 389 -41.48 -3.65 57.30
N PRO A 390 -40.32 -4.24 57.63
CA PRO A 390 -39.27 -3.50 58.35
C PRO A 390 -37.90 -3.69 57.66
N ALA A 391 -37.18 -2.61 57.33
CA ALA A 391 -36.23 -1.88 58.19
C ALA A 391 -34.84 -2.56 58.26
N ALA A 392 -33.88 -1.85 57.65
CA ALA A 392 -32.44 -1.72 57.93
C ALA A 392 -31.75 -2.72 58.89
N ALA A 393 -30.57 -3.21 58.51
CA ALA A 393 -29.28 -2.69 58.99
C ALA A 393 -28.08 -3.56 58.57
N MET A 394 -26.96 -2.87 58.34
CA MET A 394 -25.55 -3.28 58.23
C MET A 394 -25.05 -3.86 56.91
#